data_AF-A0A2E7BHK7-F1
#
_entry.id   AF-A0A2E7BHK7-F1
#
_cell.length_a   1.000
_cell.length_b   1.000
_cell.length_c   1.000
_cell.angle_alpha   90.00
_cell.angle_beta   90.00
_cell.angle_gamma   90.00
#
_symmetry.space_group_name_H-M   'P 1'
#
loop_
_entity.id
_entity.type
_entity.pdbx_description
1 polymer ?
#
loop_
_entity_poly.entity_id
_entity_poly.type
_entity_poly.pdbx_seq_one_letter_code
_entity_poly.pdbx_strand_id
1 'polypeptide(L)'
;MSDIFAGLDLNIVGRNAAPLTAHIVRDLDRADLEGLQEEGHTQPQRIKKLRERHHALAKALVDGIPDGDAGIICGYTPSRVSILKQDPTFKELMEFYKQSKHERYIELHDKIARLGEDAVDEISERLEEAPEDISIGQLIELSKMTLDRSGHGPSTTSTVNVKVGLADKLASARKRALEHRTNQLREEAGMIDITPESSSDA
;
A
#
# COMPACT_ATOMS: atom_id res chain seq x y z
N MET A 1 -9.75 1.24 -36.65
CA MET A 1 -9.34 1.30 -35.23
C MET A 1 -8.21 2.30 -35.11
N SER A 2 -8.54 3.58 -35.13
CA SER A 2 -7.58 4.66 -34.88
C SER A 2 -8.37 5.89 -34.45
N ASP A 3 -7.85 6.55 -33.42
CA ASP A 3 -8.22 7.88 -32.93
C ASP A 3 -9.37 7.96 -31.91
N ILE A 4 -9.06 7.59 -30.66
CA ILE A 4 -9.85 7.92 -29.44
C ILE A 4 -9.10 8.93 -28.52
N PHE A 5 -7.91 9.40 -28.89
CA PHE A 5 -7.09 10.28 -28.02
C PHE A 5 -7.13 11.79 -28.37
N ALA A 6 -8.16 12.27 -29.09
CA ALA A 6 -8.25 13.65 -29.57
C ALA A 6 -8.90 14.65 -28.56
N GLY A 7 -8.54 14.60 -27.27
CA GLY A 7 -9.24 15.41 -26.25
C GLY A 7 -8.46 15.81 -25.01
N LEU A 8 -7.14 15.62 -24.96
CA LEU A 8 -6.32 16.20 -23.90
C LEU A 8 -5.46 17.31 -24.48
N ASP A 9 -5.95 18.55 -24.40
CA ASP A 9 -5.15 19.78 -24.55
C ASP A 9 -4.11 19.85 -23.40
N LEU A 10 -3.10 19.00 -23.49
CA LEU A 10 -1.92 19.10 -22.65
C LEU A 10 -1.16 20.32 -23.13
N ASN A 11 -1.17 21.39 -22.33
CA ASN A 11 -0.28 22.53 -22.49
C ASN A 11 1.18 22.08 -22.25
N ILE A 12 1.79 21.46 -23.27
CA ILE A 12 3.23 21.09 -23.32
C ILE A 12 4.02 22.30 -23.83
N VAL A 13 3.76 23.49 -23.28
CA VAL A 13 4.62 24.64 -23.54
C VAL A 13 5.85 24.47 -22.65
N GLY A 14 6.89 23.87 -23.21
CA GLY A 14 8.20 23.76 -22.59
C GLY A 14 8.72 25.15 -22.21
N ARG A 15 9.49 25.21 -21.11
CA ARG A 15 10.16 26.44 -20.67
C ARG A 15 11.10 26.93 -21.78
N ASN A 16 10.99 28.20 -22.19
CA ASN A 16 11.93 28.80 -23.16
C ASN A 16 13.37 28.54 -22.71
N ALA A 17 14.19 27.98 -23.60
CA ALA A 17 15.58 27.66 -23.32
C ALA A 17 16.33 28.95 -22.98
N ALA A 18 16.78 29.08 -21.73
CA ALA A 18 17.68 30.15 -21.34
C ALA A 18 19.07 29.88 -21.98
N PRO A 19 19.81 30.92 -22.41
CA PRO A 19 21.16 30.73 -22.92
C PRO A 19 22.03 30.11 -21.82
N LEU A 20 22.52 28.89 -22.08
CA LEU A 20 23.35 28.14 -21.15
C LEU A 20 24.81 28.58 -21.34
N THR A 21 25.41 29.20 -20.32
CA THR A 21 26.83 29.56 -20.32
C THR A 21 27.61 28.54 -19.49
N ALA A 22 28.51 27.80 -20.13
CA ALA A 22 29.43 26.91 -19.44
C ALA A 22 30.76 27.62 -19.21
N HIS A 23 31.24 27.63 -17.97
CA HIS A 23 32.58 28.09 -17.62
C HIS A 23 33.35 26.92 -17.02
N ILE A 24 34.58 26.71 -17.48
CA ILE A 24 35.47 25.71 -16.89
C ILE A 24 36.01 26.32 -15.60
N VAL A 25 35.53 25.82 -14.47
CA VAL A 25 35.91 26.30 -13.14
C VAL A 25 37.24 25.67 -12.71
N ARG A 26 37.40 24.36 -12.92
CA ARG A 26 38.59 23.56 -12.61
C ARG A 26 38.53 22.20 -13.30
N ASP A 27 39.66 21.50 -13.36
CA ASP A 27 39.73 20.10 -13.76
C ASP A 27 39.15 19.18 -12.69
N LEU A 28 38.55 18.06 -13.11
CA LEU A 28 38.04 17.02 -12.22
C LEU A 28 39.20 16.30 -11.52
N ASP A 29 39.12 16.16 -10.20
CA ASP A 29 40.07 15.38 -9.41
C ASP A 29 39.44 14.10 -8.83
N ARG A 30 40.25 13.30 -8.12
CA ARG A 30 39.77 12.07 -7.46
C ARG A 30 38.78 12.36 -6.33
N ALA A 31 38.88 13.52 -5.67
CA ALA A 31 37.98 13.89 -4.58
C ALA A 31 36.56 14.20 -5.11
N ASP A 32 36.45 14.74 -6.32
CA ASP A 32 35.15 14.92 -7.00
C ASP A 32 34.45 13.58 -7.29
N LEU A 33 35.21 12.54 -7.64
CA LEU A 33 34.68 11.19 -7.87
C LEU A 33 34.21 10.53 -6.57
N GLU A 34 34.88 10.80 -5.46
CA GLU A 34 34.46 10.34 -4.13
C GLU A 34 33.17 11.02 -3.68
N GLY A 35 33.01 12.33 -3.97
CA GLY A 35 31.80 13.09 -3.68
C GLY A 35 30.55 12.64 -4.45
N LEU A 36 30.71 11.95 -5.60
CA LEU A 36 29.58 11.37 -6.34
C LEU A 36 28.93 10.18 -5.61
N GLN A 37 29.58 9.62 -4.59
CA GLN A 37 28.99 8.58 -3.75
C GLN A 37 28.00 9.15 -2.73
N GLU A 38 28.04 10.46 -2.47
CA GLU A 38 27.08 11.13 -1.62
C GLU A 38 25.78 11.40 -2.39
N GLU A 39 24.64 10.95 -1.85
CA GLU A 39 23.34 11.20 -2.47
C GLU A 39 23.09 12.71 -2.59
N GLY A 40 22.98 13.21 -3.82
CA GLY A 40 22.69 14.62 -4.07
C GLY A 40 21.42 15.07 -3.35
N HIS A 41 21.57 15.84 -2.27
CA HIS A 41 20.46 16.33 -1.45
C HIS A 41 19.74 17.52 -2.12
N THR A 42 19.08 17.29 -3.24
CA THR A 42 18.14 18.28 -3.77
C THR A 42 16.83 18.18 -2.99
N GLN A 43 16.68 19.03 -1.97
CA GLN A 43 15.45 19.11 -1.21
C GLN A 43 14.33 19.68 -2.09
N PRO A 44 13.17 19.00 -2.21
CA PRO A 44 12.05 19.53 -2.96
C PRO A 44 11.59 20.87 -2.37
N GLN A 45 11.20 21.80 -3.25
CA GLN A 45 10.69 23.09 -2.80
C GLN A 45 9.41 22.91 -1.98
N ARG A 46 9.47 23.36 -0.71
CA ARG A 46 8.33 23.30 0.21
C ARG A 46 7.15 24.12 -0.31
N ILE A 47 5.94 23.64 -0.02
CA ILE A 47 4.71 24.34 -0.39
C ILE A 47 4.60 25.63 0.44
N LYS A 48 4.55 26.78 -0.25
CA LYS A 48 4.41 28.09 0.42
C LYS A 48 2.98 28.40 0.85
N LYS A 49 1.99 27.91 0.10
CA LYS A 49 0.56 28.12 0.34
C LYS A 49 -0.24 26.92 -0.13
N LEU A 50 -1.11 26.40 0.73
CA LEU A 50 -2.12 25.41 0.35
C LEU A 50 -3.18 26.09 -0.52
N ARG A 51 -3.63 25.39 -1.56
CA ARG A 51 -4.60 25.86 -2.55
C ARG A 51 -5.62 24.75 -2.77
N GLU A 52 -6.78 25.08 -3.32
CA GLU A 52 -7.87 24.13 -3.54
C GLU A 52 -7.43 22.84 -4.24
N ARG A 53 -6.55 22.95 -5.24
CA ARG A 53 -6.00 21.78 -5.95
C ARG A 53 -5.22 20.82 -5.05
N HIS A 54 -4.53 21.32 -4.02
CA HIS A 54 -3.85 20.48 -3.03
C HIS A 54 -4.85 19.78 -2.11
N HIS A 55 -5.93 20.46 -1.73
CA HIS A 55 -7.02 19.85 -0.96
C HIS A 55 -7.73 18.75 -1.76
N ALA A 56 -8.03 19.01 -3.03
CA ALA A 56 -8.62 18.02 -3.94
C ALA A 56 -7.72 16.78 -4.07
N LEU A 57 -6.40 16.98 -4.29
CA LEU A 57 -5.44 15.89 -4.37
C LEU A 57 -5.33 15.11 -3.05
N ALA A 58 -5.26 15.80 -1.91
CA ALA A 58 -5.18 15.16 -0.60
C ALA A 58 -6.42 14.29 -0.33
N LYS A 59 -7.63 14.79 -0.63
CA LYS A 59 -8.87 14.01 -0.51
C LYS A 59 -8.85 12.76 -1.39
N ALA A 60 -8.50 12.91 -2.67
CA ALA A 60 -8.41 11.80 -3.61
C ALA A 60 -7.45 10.70 -3.12
N LEU A 61 -6.28 11.09 -2.62
CA LEU A 61 -5.28 10.16 -2.08
C LEU A 61 -5.76 9.47 -0.80
N VAL A 62 -6.45 10.19 0.09
CA VAL A 62 -7.04 9.64 1.33
C VAL A 62 -8.21 8.69 1.03
N ASP A 63 -8.91 8.92 -0.07
CA ASP A 63 -9.94 8.01 -0.59
C ASP A 63 -9.37 6.76 -1.27
N GLY A 64 -8.04 6.66 -1.37
CA GLY A 64 -7.35 5.48 -1.88
C GLY A 64 -7.18 5.47 -3.40
N ILE A 65 -7.41 6.60 -4.08
CA ILE A 65 -7.17 6.72 -5.52
C ILE A 65 -5.66 6.61 -5.77
N PRO A 66 -5.21 5.78 -6.74
CA PRO A 66 -3.80 5.64 -7.09
C PRO A 66 -3.15 6.98 -7.45
N ASP A 67 -1.87 7.15 -7.10
CA ASP A 67 -1.13 8.41 -7.29
C ASP A 67 -1.20 8.96 -8.73
N GLY A 68 -1.16 8.07 -9.73
CA GLY A 68 -1.27 8.43 -11.14
C GLY A 68 -2.64 9.01 -11.50
N ASP A 69 -3.70 8.31 -11.09
CA ASP A 69 -5.08 8.71 -11.36
C ASP A 69 -5.45 9.98 -10.59
N ALA A 70 -5.05 10.07 -9.32
CA ALA A 70 -5.23 11.26 -8.49
C ALA A 70 -4.51 12.48 -9.11
N GLY A 71 -3.32 12.26 -9.67
CA GLY A 71 -2.59 13.27 -10.44
C GLY A 71 -3.39 13.75 -11.65
N ILE A 72 -3.90 12.84 -12.48
CA ILE A 72 -4.70 13.17 -13.66
C ILE A 72 -5.95 13.98 -13.28
N ILE A 73 -6.71 13.50 -12.28
CA ILE A 73 -7.94 14.15 -11.80
C ILE A 73 -7.66 15.59 -11.32
N CYS A 74 -6.55 15.80 -10.61
CA CYS A 74 -6.20 17.08 -10.02
C CYS A 74 -5.32 17.96 -10.93
N GLY A 75 -4.97 17.48 -12.13
CA GLY A 75 -4.11 18.16 -13.10
C GLY A 75 -2.63 18.27 -12.69
N TYR A 76 -2.12 17.32 -11.92
CA TYR A 76 -0.71 17.22 -11.53
C TYR A 76 0.01 16.11 -12.29
N THR A 77 1.30 16.33 -12.56
CA THR A 77 2.16 15.27 -13.07
C THR A 77 2.51 14.27 -11.97
N PRO A 78 2.78 12.99 -12.29
CA PRO A 78 3.14 11.99 -11.28
C PRO A 78 4.35 12.38 -10.43
N SER A 79 5.37 12.97 -11.05
CA SER A 79 6.55 13.51 -10.36
C SER A 79 6.17 14.58 -9.33
N ARG A 80 5.24 15.48 -9.68
CA ARG A 80 4.76 16.51 -8.76
C ARG A 80 3.97 15.92 -7.59
N VAL A 81 3.15 14.89 -7.82
CA VAL A 81 2.43 14.18 -6.75
C VAL A 81 3.42 13.54 -5.77
N SER A 82 4.46 12.87 -6.28
CA SER A 82 5.52 12.28 -5.45
C SER A 82 6.23 13.33 -4.58
N ILE A 83 6.62 14.46 -5.17
CA ILE A 83 7.22 15.60 -4.45
C ILE A 83 6.28 16.12 -3.35
N LEU A 84 4.99 16.28 -3.66
CA LEU A 84 4.01 16.77 -2.69
C LEU A 84 3.82 15.77 -1.54
N LYS A 85 3.81 14.46 -1.79
CA LYS A 85 3.72 13.43 -0.74
C LYS A 85 4.92 13.44 0.21
N GLN A 86 6.07 13.93 -0.23
CA GLN A 86 7.26 14.07 0.61
C GLN A 86 7.21 15.33 1.50
N ASP A 87 6.43 16.34 1.11
CA ASP A 87 6.29 17.61 1.85
C ASP A 87 5.54 17.42 3.18
N PRO A 88 6.08 17.92 4.30
CA PRO A 88 5.47 17.73 5.62
C PRO A 88 4.10 18.40 5.77
N THR A 89 3.91 19.59 5.18
CA THR A 89 2.63 20.31 5.25
C THR A 89 1.55 19.57 4.47
N PHE A 90 1.90 18.94 3.35
CA PHE A 90 0.96 18.11 2.62
C PHE A 90 0.61 16.80 3.37
N LYS A 91 1.56 16.21 4.09
CA LYS A 91 1.30 15.04 4.96
C LYS A 91 0.31 15.37 6.08
N GLU A 92 0.49 16.51 6.74
CA GLU A 92 -0.46 17.00 7.76
C GLU A 92 -1.87 17.17 7.17
N LEU A 93 -1.97 17.72 5.95
CA LEU A 93 -3.25 17.88 5.27
C LEU A 93 -3.93 16.54 4.97
N MET A 94 -3.17 15.53 4.53
CA MET A 94 -3.72 14.19 4.32
C MET A 94 -4.19 13.56 5.64
N GLU A 95 -3.41 13.74 6.71
CA GLU A 95 -3.75 13.20 8.03
C GLU A 95 -5.04 13.82 8.59
N PHE A 96 -5.22 15.14 8.43
CA PHE A 96 -6.46 15.84 8.76
C PHE A 96 -7.67 15.20 8.08
N TYR A 97 -7.61 14.92 6.78
CA TYR A 97 -8.72 14.30 6.05
C TYR A 97 -8.93 12.83 6.43
N LYS A 98 -7.88 12.09 6.80
CA LYS A 98 -8.02 10.72 7.32
C LYS A 98 -8.77 10.71 8.65
N GLN A 99 -8.42 11.61 9.56
CA GLN A 99 -9.07 11.73 10.87
C GLN A 99 -10.55 12.10 10.71
N SER A 100 -10.89 13.07 9.86
CA SER A 100 -12.30 13.42 9.60
C SER A 100 -13.10 12.26 9.00
N LYS A 101 -12.49 11.43 8.15
CA LYS A 101 -13.14 10.24 7.58
C LYS A 101 -13.37 9.18 8.66
N HIS A 102 -12.39 8.98 9.53
CA HIS A 102 -12.49 8.05 10.64
C HIS A 102 -13.55 8.47 11.66
N GLU A 103 -13.60 9.75 12.03
CA GLU A 103 -14.61 10.32 12.94
C GLU A 103 -16.04 10.10 12.40
N ARG A 104 -16.29 10.43 11.13
CA ARG A 104 -17.60 10.16 10.49
C ARG A 104 -17.97 8.69 10.46
N TYR A 105 -16.98 7.81 10.31
CA TYR A 105 -17.20 6.37 10.34
C TYR A 105 -17.59 5.91 11.75
N ILE A 106 -16.90 6.37 12.79
CA ILE A 106 -17.24 6.09 14.19
C ILE A 106 -18.67 6.60 14.48
N GLU A 107 -19.00 7.85 14.12
CA GLU A 107 -20.34 8.40 14.33
C GLU A 107 -21.45 7.57 13.67
N LEU A 108 -21.21 7.03 12.48
CA LEU A 108 -22.18 6.18 11.80
C LEU A 108 -22.37 4.85 12.54
N HIS A 109 -21.28 4.22 12.96
CA HIS A 109 -21.35 2.98 13.74
C HIS A 109 -22.05 3.18 15.07
N ASP A 110 -21.76 4.27 15.77
CA ASP A 110 -22.43 4.63 17.02
C ASP A 110 -23.94 4.82 16.80
N LYS A 111 -24.35 5.46 15.70
CA LYS A 111 -25.77 5.61 15.34
C LYS A 111 -26.45 4.28 15.04
N ILE A 112 -25.78 3.39 14.29
CA ILE A 112 -26.31 2.06 13.97
C ILE A 112 -26.42 1.20 15.24
N ALA A 113 -25.43 1.28 16.14
CA ALA A 113 -25.46 0.57 17.41
C ALA A 113 -26.66 1.01 18.26
N ARG A 114 -26.86 2.32 18.44
CA ARG A 114 -28.01 2.88 19.15
C ARG A 114 -29.34 2.49 18.53
N LEU A 115 -29.46 2.61 17.20
CA LEU A 115 -30.67 2.17 16.50
C LEU A 115 -30.94 0.67 16.71
N GLY A 116 -29.88 -0.14 16.80
CA GLY A 116 -29.98 -1.55 17.11
C GLY A 116 -30.45 -1.81 18.54
N GLU A 117 -29.96 -1.05 19.51
CA GLU A 117 -30.42 -1.08 20.92
C GLU A 117 -31.91 -0.71 21.01
N ASP A 118 -32.31 0.43 20.42
CA ASP A 118 -33.71 0.89 20.39
C ASP A 118 -34.63 -0.15 19.74
N ALA A 119 -34.18 -0.80 18.66
CA ALA A 119 -34.95 -1.84 17.99
C ALA A 119 -35.11 -3.10 18.85
N VAL A 120 -34.11 -3.48 19.65
CA VAL A 120 -34.20 -4.63 20.56
C VAL A 120 -35.15 -4.33 21.71
N ASP A 121 -35.12 -3.11 22.25
CA ASP A 121 -36.02 -2.67 23.31
C ASP A 121 -37.48 -2.67 22.82
N GLU A 122 -37.75 -2.09 21.64
CA GLU A 122 -39.08 -2.10 21.02
C GLU A 122 -39.59 -3.53 20.75
N ILE A 123 -38.72 -4.44 20.27
CA ILE A 123 -39.09 -5.85 20.06
C ILE A 123 -39.46 -6.52 21.39
N SER A 124 -38.72 -6.21 22.46
CA SER A 124 -38.96 -6.77 23.79
C SER A 124 -40.27 -6.27 24.38
N GLU A 125 -40.54 -4.96 24.29
CA GLU A 125 -41.80 -4.35 24.73
C GLU A 125 -43.00 -4.93 23.98
N ARG A 126 -42.93 -5.05 22.64
CA ARG A 126 -44.00 -5.70 21.86
C ARG A 126 -44.21 -7.15 22.22
N LEU A 127 -43.15 -7.90 22.53
CA LEU A 127 -43.28 -9.29 22.93
C LEU A 127 -44.00 -9.46 24.27
N GLU A 128 -43.89 -8.47 25.16
CA GLU A 128 -44.56 -8.44 26.46
C GLU A 128 -46.00 -7.92 26.36
N GLU A 129 -46.24 -6.84 25.62
CA GLU A 129 -47.53 -6.14 25.61
C GLU A 129 -48.50 -6.63 24.52
N ALA A 130 -47.99 -6.95 23.32
CA ALA A 130 -48.79 -7.30 22.15
C ALA A 130 -48.11 -8.38 21.30
N PRO A 131 -47.92 -9.61 21.84
CA PRO A 131 -47.19 -10.67 21.16
C PRO A 131 -47.82 -11.10 19.82
N GLU A 132 -49.13 -10.86 19.63
CA GLU A 132 -49.86 -11.09 18.38
C GLU A 132 -49.43 -10.18 17.20
N ASP A 133 -48.84 -9.01 17.49
CA ASP A 133 -48.36 -8.08 16.47
C ASP A 133 -47.02 -8.51 15.85
N ILE A 134 -46.34 -9.46 16.49
CA ILE A 134 -45.11 -10.06 15.96
C ILE A 134 -45.47 -11.36 15.26
N SER A 135 -45.18 -11.44 13.96
CA SER A 135 -45.41 -12.67 13.21
C SER A 135 -44.50 -13.80 13.69
N ILE A 136 -45.00 -15.05 13.69
CA ILE A 136 -44.21 -16.24 14.02
C ILE A 136 -42.93 -16.34 13.16
N GLY A 137 -42.99 -15.87 11.91
CA GLY A 137 -41.81 -15.80 11.04
C GLY A 137 -40.71 -14.89 11.57
N GLN A 138 -41.07 -13.70 12.07
CA GLN A 138 -40.13 -12.75 12.68
C GLN A 138 -39.52 -13.31 13.97
N LEU A 139 -40.29 -14.02 14.79
CA LEU A 139 -39.79 -14.67 16.00
C LEU A 139 -38.75 -15.75 15.69
N ILE A 140 -39.00 -16.57 14.66
CA ILE A 140 -38.05 -17.60 14.20
C ILE A 140 -36.76 -16.94 13.68
N GLU A 141 -36.87 -15.84 12.94
CA GLU A 141 -35.73 -15.11 12.40
C GLU A 141 -34.88 -14.48 13.52
N LEU A 142 -35.52 -13.80 14.48
CA LEU A 142 -34.85 -13.22 15.65
C LEU A 142 -34.14 -14.29 16.49
N SER A 143 -34.81 -15.44 16.70
CA SER A 143 -34.23 -16.58 17.40
C SER A 143 -32.98 -17.12 16.68
N LYS A 144 -33.04 -17.28 15.35
CA LYS A 144 -31.88 -17.69 14.55
C LYS A 144 -30.73 -16.68 14.63
N MET A 145 -30.99 -15.39 14.43
CA MET A 145 -29.95 -14.36 14.50
C MET A 145 -29.27 -14.32 15.87
N THR A 146 -30.04 -14.49 16.96
CA THR A 146 -29.53 -14.52 18.32
C THR A 146 -28.73 -15.80 18.62
N LEU A 147 -29.21 -16.95 18.15
CA LEU A 147 -28.52 -18.23 18.29
C LEU A 147 -27.22 -18.24 17.49
N ASP A 148 -27.23 -17.75 16.26
CA ASP A 148 -26.03 -17.64 15.41
C ASP A 148 -24.98 -16.72 16.04
N ARG A 149 -25.39 -15.57 16.60
CA ARG A 149 -24.47 -14.63 17.27
C ARG A 149 -23.97 -15.12 18.63
N SER A 150 -24.74 -15.95 19.34
CA SER A 150 -24.32 -16.58 20.60
C SER A 150 -23.45 -17.84 20.40
N GLY A 151 -23.11 -18.18 19.16
CA GLY A 151 -22.26 -19.32 18.82
C GLY A 151 -22.99 -20.66 18.70
N HIS A 152 -24.33 -20.64 18.68
CA HIS A 152 -25.19 -21.81 18.48
C HIS A 152 -25.59 -22.01 17.00
N GLY A 153 -24.90 -21.33 16.08
CA GLY A 153 -25.14 -21.47 14.65
C GLY A 153 -24.66 -22.81 14.09
N PRO A 154 -25.15 -23.21 12.90
CA PRO A 154 -24.74 -24.44 12.26
C PRO A 154 -23.22 -24.47 12.08
N SER A 155 -22.55 -25.45 12.69
CA SER A 155 -21.11 -25.62 12.52
C SER A 155 -20.85 -25.98 11.05
N THR A 156 -20.36 -25.00 10.28
CA THR A 156 -19.78 -25.30 8.98
C THR A 156 -18.59 -26.22 9.26
N THR A 157 -18.70 -27.48 8.84
CA THR A 157 -17.59 -28.43 8.90
C THR A 157 -16.51 -27.93 7.95
N SER A 158 -15.70 -26.98 8.39
CA SER A 158 -14.49 -26.60 7.69
C SER A 158 -13.54 -27.79 7.82
N THR A 159 -13.50 -28.63 6.80
CA THR A 159 -12.36 -29.50 6.59
C THR A 159 -11.18 -28.58 6.30
N VAL A 160 -10.55 -28.07 7.36
CA VAL A 160 -9.30 -27.35 7.27
C VAL A 160 -8.31 -28.36 6.70
N ASN A 161 -8.15 -28.35 5.38
CA ASN A 161 -7.03 -28.98 4.71
C ASN A 161 -5.80 -28.20 5.13
N VAL A 162 -5.29 -28.50 6.33
CA VAL A 162 -3.99 -28.04 6.78
C VAL A 162 -2.98 -28.77 5.89
N LYS A 163 -2.73 -28.21 4.70
CA LYS A 163 -1.54 -28.50 3.91
C LYS A 163 -0.36 -27.91 4.68
N VAL A 164 -0.01 -28.52 5.82
CA VAL A 164 1.28 -28.30 6.47
C VAL A 164 2.29 -28.59 5.37
N GLY A 165 3.10 -27.60 4.99
CA GLY A 165 4.00 -27.60 3.82
C GLY A 165 5.09 -28.67 3.85
N LEU A 166 4.67 -29.95 3.89
CA LEU A 166 5.50 -31.14 3.88
C LEU A 166 6.23 -31.22 2.55
N ALA A 167 5.58 -30.78 1.46
CA ALA A 167 6.20 -30.65 0.14
C ALA A 167 7.39 -29.69 0.16
N ASP A 168 7.25 -28.50 0.75
CA ASP A 168 8.32 -27.50 0.82
C ASP A 168 9.47 -27.93 1.75
N LYS A 169 9.13 -28.56 2.89
CA LYS A 169 10.13 -29.15 3.79
C LYS A 169 10.90 -30.30 3.14
N LEU A 170 10.23 -31.13 2.34
CA LEU A 170 10.86 -32.27 1.65
C LEU A 170 11.71 -31.83 0.46
N ALA A 171 11.26 -30.81 -0.29
CA ALA A 171 12.05 -30.20 -1.36
C ALA A 171 13.33 -29.54 -0.83
N SER A 172 13.23 -28.78 0.25
CA SER A 172 14.40 -28.16 0.89
C SER A 172 15.36 -29.20 1.50
N ALA A 173 14.85 -30.31 2.05
CA ALA A 173 15.69 -31.42 2.53
C ALA A 173 16.44 -32.12 1.37
N ARG A 174 15.77 -32.36 0.23
CA ARG A 174 16.41 -32.95 -0.96
C ARG A 174 17.52 -32.05 -1.51
N LYS A 175 17.29 -30.73 -1.56
CA LYS A 175 18.29 -29.77 -2.05
C LYS A 175 19.57 -29.81 -1.20
N ARG A 176 19.42 -29.81 0.14
CA ARG A 176 20.57 -29.93 1.07
C ARG A 176 21.33 -31.25 0.91
N ALA A 177 20.63 -32.37 0.71
CA ALA A 177 21.27 -33.66 0.49
C ALA A 177 22.08 -33.70 -0.82
N LEU A 178 21.58 -33.02 -1.86
CA LEU A 178 22.24 -32.94 -3.16
C LEU A 178 23.49 -32.06 -3.09
N GLU A 179 23.41 -30.91 -2.43
CA GLU A 179 24.55 -29.99 -2.20
C GLU A 179 25.68 -30.66 -1.40
N HIS A 180 25.33 -31.44 -0.37
CA HIS A 180 26.32 -32.25 0.36
C HIS A 180 27.00 -33.29 -0.52
N ARG A 181 26.24 -33.99 -1.36
CA ARG A 181 26.78 -35.01 -2.28
C ARG A 181 27.67 -34.39 -3.35
N THR A 182 27.31 -33.22 -3.88
CA THR A 182 28.14 -32.52 -4.87
C THR A 182 29.44 -31.98 -4.26
N ASN A 183 29.41 -31.50 -3.02
CA ASN A 183 30.62 -31.04 -2.33
C ASN A 183 31.56 -32.21 -2.01
N GLN A 184 31.05 -33.36 -1.57
CA GLN A 184 31.86 -34.56 -1.36
C GLN A 184 32.51 -35.05 -2.66
N LEU A 185 31.77 -35.08 -3.77
CA LEU A 185 32.33 -35.45 -5.07
C LEU A 185 33.39 -34.45 -5.56
N ARG A 186 33.24 -33.17 -5.22
CA ARG A 186 34.23 -32.12 -5.53
C ARG A 186 35.50 -32.24 -4.68
N GLU A 187 35.36 -32.65 -3.42
CA GLU A 187 36.48 -32.96 -2.52
C GLU A 187 37.21 -34.25 -2.93
N GLU A 188 36.48 -35.29 -3.35
CA GLU A 188 37.05 -36.55 -3.86
C GLU A 188 37.72 -36.39 -5.24
N ALA A 189 37.29 -35.43 -6.06
CA ALA A 189 37.84 -35.19 -7.39
C ALA A 189 39.20 -34.46 -7.43
N GLY A 190 39.80 -34.12 -6.27
CA GLY A 190 41.22 -33.75 -6.18
C GLY A 190 41.69 -32.68 -7.17
N MET A 191 40.93 -31.60 -7.35
CA MET A 191 41.34 -30.49 -8.21
C MET A 191 42.26 -29.54 -7.43
N ILE A 192 43.57 -29.75 -7.60
CA ILE A 192 44.63 -28.81 -7.22
C ILE A 192 44.45 -27.56 -8.09
N ASP A 193 44.22 -26.41 -7.47
CA ASP A 193 44.27 -25.11 -8.13
C ASP A 193 45.73 -24.77 -8.47
N ILE A 194 46.10 -24.91 -9.74
CA ILE A 194 47.42 -24.54 -10.31
C ILE A 194 47.26 -23.28 -11.16
N THR A 195 46.83 -22.19 -10.53
CA THR A 195 46.99 -20.85 -11.13
C THR A 195 48.32 -20.26 -10.61
N PRO A 196 49.37 -20.07 -11.43
CA PRO A 196 50.66 -19.62 -10.94
C PRO A 196 50.62 -18.14 -10.57
N GLU A 197 51.09 -17.84 -9.37
CA GLU A 197 51.43 -16.51 -8.90
C GLU A 197 52.75 -16.09 -9.60
N SER A 198 52.65 -15.49 -10.80
CA SER A 198 53.79 -14.83 -11.41
C SER A 198 53.81 -13.36 -10.99
N SER A 199 54.62 -13.10 -9.96
CA SER A 199 55.18 -11.80 -9.65
C SER A 199 55.82 -11.17 -10.88
N SER A 200 55.37 -9.97 -11.22
CA SER A 200 56.15 -9.01 -12.01
C SER A 200 56.23 -7.70 -11.24
N ASP A 201 57.08 -7.68 -10.23
CA ASP A 201 57.65 -6.43 -9.71
C ASP A 201 59.17 -6.56 -9.81
N ALA A 202 59.76 -5.46 -10.25
CA ALA A 202 61.16 -5.28 -10.65
C ALA A 202 62.18 -5.45 -9.52
#